data_AF-K0S1F7-F1
#
_entry.id   AF-K0S1F7-F1
#
_cell.length_a   1.000
_cell.length_b   1.000
_cell.length_c   1.000
_cell.angle_alpha   90.00
_cell.angle_beta   90.00
_cell.angle_gamma   90.00
#
_symmetry.space_group_name_H-M   'P 1'
#
loop_
_entity.id
_entity.type
_entity.pdbx_description
1 polymer ?
#
loop_
_entity_poly.entity_id
_entity_poly.type
_entity_poly.pdbx_seq_one_letter_code
_entity_poly.pdbx_strand_id
1 'polypeptide(L)'
;MLKCQFRVTRLSLHELIGCETAAYLARKQARLVNDNDMIKALLDPRRWTQPEIPTRQLAFLMLRNCLQFRGDYWLRHLPPQMTEAFAKALDESTMGFFEHAIGDTLSRWTDLGMRRLEMPVRCNGGGFRSCDRRQAVQYVGNLAHGAPQLLDRADTDGNVIPGRMHIPALIQHFGEDSFNTPNTAPWAHILENSTDGIATGLRQASSQITKIFEDVAIDGMYDPAKCLALQDVTRIGFHHDGTRPASVTHALTQQVETMEHRWWQREVRNMPTSRYDRWAFECCDKISQQVVLAAPNAMGHMNNEEFVLAITRYFGQQNFPGLWRGSIPW
;
A
#
# COMPACT_ATOMS: atom_id res chain seq x y z
N MET A 1 -30.89 37.26 -28.33
CA MET A 1 -29.72 37.05 -27.43
C MET A 1 -30.23 36.26 -26.24
N LEU A 2 -29.77 35.07 -25.83
CA LEU A 2 -28.66 34.21 -26.21
C LEU A 2 -29.20 32.80 -26.56
N LYS A 3 -28.69 32.21 -27.64
CA LYS A 3 -28.76 30.76 -27.87
C LYS A 3 -27.69 30.10 -26.99
N CYS A 4 -28.07 29.37 -25.96
CA CYS A 4 -27.16 28.45 -25.28
C CYS A 4 -27.01 27.20 -26.17
N GLN A 5 -25.99 27.19 -27.02
CA GLN A 5 -25.58 26.02 -27.77
C GLN A 5 -25.01 24.99 -26.79
N PHE A 6 -25.76 23.93 -26.50
CA PHE A 6 -25.20 22.70 -25.96
C PHE A 6 -24.25 22.10 -27.01
N ARG A 7 -22.94 22.35 -26.88
CA ARG A 7 -21.91 21.52 -27.52
C ARG A 7 -21.85 20.22 -26.73
N VAL A 8 -22.59 19.21 -27.18
CA VAL A 8 -22.32 17.82 -26.81
C VAL A 8 -21.13 17.38 -27.64
N THR A 9 -19.93 17.51 -27.09
CA THR A 9 -18.75 16.80 -27.59
C THR A 9 -19.04 15.31 -27.44
N ARG A 10 -19.07 14.57 -28.56
CA ARG A 10 -19.12 13.10 -28.56
C ARG A 10 -17.86 12.60 -27.87
N LEU A 11 -17.96 12.28 -26.58
CA LEU A 11 -16.97 11.47 -25.90
C LEU A 11 -17.04 10.05 -26.51
N SER A 12 -15.89 9.47 -26.81
CA SER A 12 -15.76 8.07 -27.17
C SER A 12 -16.27 7.18 -26.02
N LEU A 13 -16.68 5.94 -26.32
CA LEU A 13 -17.16 4.99 -25.31
C LEU A 13 -16.12 4.78 -24.18
N HIS A 14 -14.83 4.80 -24.52
CA HIS A 14 -13.74 4.74 -23.55
C HIS A 14 -13.70 5.96 -22.61
N GLU A 15 -13.91 7.16 -23.13
CA GLU A 15 -13.97 8.39 -22.32
C GLU A 15 -15.23 8.43 -21.43
N LEU A 16 -16.36 7.92 -21.92
CA LEU A 16 -17.58 7.75 -21.14
C LEU A 16 -17.39 6.78 -19.97
N ILE A 17 -16.83 5.60 -20.22
CA ILE A 17 -16.51 4.61 -19.18
C ILE A 17 -15.49 5.18 -18.18
N GLY A 18 -14.50 5.94 -18.66
CA GLY A 18 -13.53 6.63 -17.82
C GLY A 18 -14.19 7.65 -16.88
N CYS A 19 -15.06 8.51 -17.41
CA CYS A 19 -15.82 9.50 -16.62
C CYS A 19 -16.74 8.85 -15.59
N GLU A 20 -17.47 7.80 -15.96
CA GLU A 20 -18.36 7.09 -15.03
C GLU A 20 -17.57 6.38 -13.92
N THR A 21 -16.44 5.78 -14.26
CA THR A 21 -15.56 5.12 -13.29
C THR A 21 -14.95 6.13 -12.31
N ALA A 22 -14.48 7.28 -12.81
CA ALA A 22 -13.96 8.36 -11.98
C ALA A 22 -15.03 8.89 -11.00
N ALA A 23 -16.24 9.16 -11.50
CA ALA A 23 -17.36 9.60 -10.66
C ALA A 23 -17.76 8.54 -9.61
N TYR A 24 -17.72 7.26 -9.99
CA TYR A 24 -17.95 6.16 -9.06
C TYR A 24 -16.87 6.09 -7.97
N LEU A 25 -15.60 6.17 -8.33
CA LEU A 25 -14.48 6.18 -7.38
C LEU A 25 -14.57 7.37 -6.43
N ALA A 26 -14.90 8.56 -6.92
CA ALA A 26 -15.08 9.73 -6.07
C ALA A 26 -16.20 9.52 -5.02
N ARG A 27 -17.31 8.90 -5.40
CA ARG A 27 -18.38 8.54 -4.44
C ARG A 27 -17.92 7.51 -3.42
N LYS A 28 -17.15 6.50 -3.85
CA LYS A 28 -16.59 5.48 -2.94
C LYS A 28 -15.57 6.08 -1.98
N GLN A 29 -14.69 6.94 -2.47
CA GLN A 29 -13.75 7.71 -1.66
C GLN A 29 -14.48 8.51 -0.58
N ALA A 30 -15.44 9.35 -0.97
CA ALA A 30 -16.20 10.18 -0.04
C ALA A 30 -16.89 9.34 1.05
N ARG A 31 -17.45 8.18 0.68
CA ARG A 31 -18.03 7.25 1.63
C ARG A 31 -17.00 6.68 2.61
N LEU A 32 -15.85 6.19 2.12
CA LEU A 32 -14.81 5.63 2.97
C LEU A 32 -14.23 6.68 3.95
N VAL A 33 -14.03 7.90 3.47
CA VAL A 33 -13.57 9.02 4.30
C VAL A 33 -14.60 9.36 5.38
N ASN A 34 -15.89 9.48 5.01
CA ASN A 34 -16.96 9.71 5.97
C ASN A 34 -17.08 8.58 7.00
N ASP A 35 -17.02 7.32 6.56
CA ASP A 35 -17.04 6.16 7.46
C ASP A 35 -15.84 6.19 8.43
N ASN A 36 -14.67 6.62 7.97
CA ASN A 36 -13.50 6.82 8.83
C ASN A 36 -13.75 7.93 9.86
N ASP A 37 -14.30 9.08 9.46
CA ASP A 37 -14.59 10.19 10.36
C ASP A 37 -15.66 9.84 11.40
N MET A 38 -16.67 9.07 11.03
CA MET A 38 -17.65 8.52 11.97
C MET A 38 -16.99 7.61 13.03
N ILE A 39 -16.03 6.77 12.61
CA ILE A 39 -15.29 5.89 13.54
C ILE A 39 -14.36 6.71 14.43
N LYS A 40 -13.69 7.75 13.92
CA LYS A 40 -12.91 8.69 14.74
C LYS A 40 -13.78 9.30 15.83
N ALA A 41 -14.94 9.85 15.46
CA ALA A 41 -15.87 10.47 16.41
C ALA A 41 -16.44 9.49 17.44
N LEU A 42 -16.54 8.20 17.12
CA LEU A 42 -16.94 7.16 18.07
C LEU A 42 -15.83 6.82 19.06
N LEU A 43 -14.57 6.83 18.61
CA LEU A 43 -13.40 6.48 19.41
C LEU A 43 -12.68 7.69 20.02
N ASP A 44 -13.27 8.89 19.94
CA ASP A 44 -12.74 10.08 20.61
C ASP A 44 -12.73 9.86 22.13
N PRO A 45 -11.56 9.90 22.79
CA PRO A 45 -11.47 9.73 24.25
C PRO A 45 -12.36 10.68 25.04
N ARG A 46 -12.65 11.89 24.53
CA ARG A 46 -13.46 12.91 25.19
C ARG A 46 -14.95 12.54 25.27
N ARG A 47 -15.39 11.59 24.44
CA ARG A 47 -16.78 11.12 24.41
C ARG A 47 -17.11 10.21 25.58
N TRP A 48 -16.11 9.54 26.14
CA TRP A 48 -16.29 8.51 27.15
C TRP A 48 -16.00 9.07 28.53
N THR A 49 -16.93 8.89 29.47
CA THR A 49 -16.76 9.33 30.86
C THR A 49 -15.86 8.38 31.66
N GLN A 50 -15.64 7.18 31.14
CA GLN A 50 -14.75 6.14 31.65
C GLN A 50 -13.34 6.30 31.05
N PRO A 51 -12.37 6.89 31.79
CA PRO A 51 -11.01 7.07 31.28
C PRO A 51 -10.25 5.76 31.05
N GLU A 52 -10.72 4.65 31.63
CA GLU A 52 -10.17 3.31 31.45
C GLU A 52 -10.44 2.72 30.06
N ILE A 53 -11.38 3.28 29.28
CA ILE A 53 -11.62 2.77 27.93
C ILE A 53 -10.45 3.16 27.03
N PRO A 54 -9.71 2.19 26.44
CA PRO A 54 -8.47 2.45 25.69
C PRO A 54 -8.79 2.87 24.24
N THR A 55 -9.60 3.91 24.06
CA THR A 55 -10.14 4.28 22.76
C THR A 55 -9.06 4.68 21.75
N ARG A 56 -7.95 5.28 22.19
CA ARG A 56 -6.79 5.59 21.33
C ARG A 56 -6.11 4.34 20.80
N GLN A 57 -5.88 3.35 21.67
CA GLN A 57 -5.31 2.06 21.28
C GLN A 57 -6.25 1.33 20.32
N LEU A 58 -7.55 1.33 20.61
CA LEU A 58 -8.58 0.77 19.73
C LEU A 58 -8.60 1.47 18.36
N ALA A 59 -8.56 2.80 18.33
CA ALA A 59 -8.55 3.61 17.11
C ALA A 59 -7.32 3.27 16.25
N PHE A 60 -6.13 3.24 16.85
CA PHE A 60 -4.89 2.87 16.17
C PHE A 60 -4.99 1.47 15.55
N LEU A 61 -5.42 0.47 16.32
CA LEU A 61 -5.49 -0.91 15.85
C LEU A 61 -6.58 -1.11 14.81
N MET A 62 -7.71 -0.42 14.95
CA MET A 62 -8.79 -0.43 13.96
C MET A 62 -8.28 0.12 12.63
N LEU A 63 -7.61 1.28 12.65
CA LEU A 63 -6.99 1.86 11.47
C LEU A 63 -5.99 0.90 10.83
N ARG A 64 -5.06 0.38 11.63
CA ARG A 64 -3.97 -0.48 11.18
C ARG A 64 -4.48 -1.82 10.62
N ASN A 65 -5.42 -2.48 11.27
CA ASN A 65 -5.80 -3.84 10.92
C ASN A 65 -6.95 -3.89 9.91
N CYS A 66 -7.79 -2.85 9.85
CA CYS A 66 -9.04 -2.88 9.11
C CYS A 66 -9.16 -1.71 8.12
N LEU A 67 -9.10 -0.47 8.60
CA LEU A 67 -9.56 0.68 7.81
C LEU A 67 -8.64 0.97 6.62
N GLN A 68 -7.32 0.86 6.81
CA GLN A 68 -6.35 1.17 5.75
C GLN A 68 -6.48 0.26 4.52
N PHE A 69 -7.12 -0.92 4.63
CA PHE A 69 -7.25 -1.89 3.53
C PHE A 69 -8.57 -1.79 2.77
N ARG A 70 -9.51 -0.93 3.21
CA ARG A 70 -10.83 -0.82 2.58
C ARG A 70 -10.77 -0.43 1.11
N GLY A 71 -9.73 0.30 0.70
CA GLY A 71 -9.48 0.71 -0.68
C GLY A 71 -8.96 -0.38 -1.62
N ASP A 72 -8.44 -1.51 -1.08
CA ASP A 72 -7.65 -2.47 -1.85
C ASP A 72 -8.39 -3.09 -3.02
N TYR A 73 -9.70 -3.28 -2.90
CA TYR A 73 -10.50 -3.81 -3.98
C TYR A 73 -10.32 -2.96 -5.26
N TRP A 74 -10.41 -1.64 -5.15
CA TRP A 74 -10.28 -0.77 -6.32
C TRP A 74 -8.84 -0.70 -6.82
N LEU A 75 -7.86 -0.64 -5.92
CA LEU A 75 -6.43 -0.62 -6.28
C LEU A 75 -6.00 -1.89 -7.04
N ARG A 76 -6.65 -3.03 -6.77
CA ARG A 76 -6.36 -4.30 -7.47
C ARG A 76 -6.99 -4.38 -8.86
N HIS A 77 -8.17 -3.80 -9.05
CA HIS A 77 -8.96 -4.02 -10.26
C HIS A 77 -8.88 -2.87 -11.26
N LEU A 78 -8.45 -1.69 -10.84
CA LEU A 78 -8.36 -0.52 -11.70
C LEU A 78 -6.89 -0.11 -11.90
N PRO A 79 -6.52 0.36 -13.10
CA PRO A 79 -5.18 0.85 -13.38
C PRO A 79 -4.74 1.99 -12.46
N PRO A 80 -3.42 2.15 -12.18
CA PRO A 80 -2.89 3.22 -11.33
C PRO A 80 -3.32 4.64 -11.76
N GLN A 81 -3.34 4.94 -13.06
CA GLN A 81 -3.80 6.24 -13.58
C GLN A 81 -5.26 6.58 -13.20
N MET A 82 -6.09 5.57 -12.95
CA MET A 82 -7.49 5.77 -12.56
C MET A 82 -7.66 5.86 -11.04
N THR A 83 -6.69 5.37 -10.28
CA THR A 83 -6.78 5.25 -8.82
C THR A 83 -5.89 6.21 -8.06
N GLU A 84 -5.02 6.98 -8.73
CA GLU A 84 -4.08 7.91 -8.08
C GLU A 84 -4.75 8.89 -7.11
N ALA A 85 -5.76 9.65 -7.56
CA ALA A 85 -6.47 10.60 -6.71
C ALA A 85 -7.21 9.92 -5.55
N PHE A 86 -7.79 8.74 -5.83
CA PHE A 86 -8.45 7.90 -4.83
C PHE A 86 -7.47 7.43 -3.76
N ALA A 87 -6.30 6.94 -4.17
CA ALA A 87 -5.25 6.43 -3.30
C ALA A 87 -4.68 7.52 -2.38
N LYS A 88 -4.37 8.70 -2.94
CA LYS A 88 -3.88 9.85 -2.16
C LYS A 88 -4.89 10.32 -1.12
N ALA A 89 -6.17 10.40 -1.48
CA ALA A 89 -7.21 10.79 -0.53
C ALA A 89 -7.40 9.77 0.61
N LEU A 90 -7.23 8.47 0.33
CA LEU A 90 -7.25 7.45 1.38
C LEU A 90 -6.01 7.53 2.28
N ASP A 91 -4.85 7.87 1.74
CA ASP A 91 -3.64 8.09 2.52
C ASP A 91 -3.77 9.30 3.45
N GLU A 92 -4.29 10.43 2.94
CA GLU A 92 -4.63 11.61 3.75
C GLU A 92 -5.63 11.27 4.86
N SER A 93 -6.70 10.53 4.54
CA SER A 93 -7.68 10.08 5.53
C SER A 93 -7.06 9.17 6.59
N THR A 94 -6.16 8.27 6.18
CA THR A 94 -5.44 7.34 7.05
C THR A 94 -4.52 8.10 8.01
N MET A 95 -3.74 9.05 7.51
CA MET A 95 -2.82 9.84 8.33
C MET A 95 -3.57 10.79 9.26
N GLY A 96 -4.66 11.42 8.82
CA GLY A 96 -5.51 12.21 9.70
C GLY A 96 -6.23 11.36 10.76
N PHE A 97 -6.56 10.10 10.47
CA PHE A 97 -7.04 9.15 11.47
C PHE A 97 -5.95 8.81 12.47
N PHE A 98 -4.74 8.56 12.00
CA PHE A 98 -3.60 8.28 12.85
C PHE A 98 -3.34 9.42 13.84
N GLU A 99 -3.26 10.66 13.36
CA GLU A 99 -3.14 11.87 14.19
C GLU A 99 -4.23 11.96 15.25
N HIS A 100 -5.48 11.66 14.89
CA HIS A 100 -6.58 11.59 15.85
C HIS A 100 -6.34 10.53 16.93
N ALA A 101 -5.96 9.31 16.52
CA ALA A 101 -5.71 8.19 17.43
C ALA A 101 -4.59 8.52 18.44
N ILE A 102 -3.50 9.14 17.98
CA ILE A 102 -2.39 9.52 18.86
C ILE A 102 -2.58 10.88 19.55
N GLY A 103 -3.46 11.75 19.06
CA GLY A 103 -3.66 13.09 19.65
C GLY A 103 -2.45 14.01 19.49
N ASP A 104 -1.66 13.82 18.44
CA ASP A 104 -0.49 14.62 18.08
C ASP A 104 -0.46 14.84 16.56
N THR A 105 0.37 15.78 16.09
CA THR A 105 0.47 16.18 14.69
C THR A 105 1.72 15.62 14.05
N LEU A 106 1.57 14.92 12.93
CA LEU A 106 2.66 14.28 12.19
C LEU A 106 3.67 15.27 11.63
N SER A 107 3.29 16.54 11.43
CA SER A 107 4.21 17.60 10.98
C SER A 107 5.34 17.89 11.98
N ARG A 108 5.22 17.41 13.23
CA ARG A 108 6.26 17.53 14.27
C ARG A 108 7.17 16.31 14.34
N TRP A 109 6.83 15.25 13.61
CA TRP A 109 7.56 14.00 13.68
C TRP A 109 8.85 14.07 12.87
N THR A 110 9.89 13.42 13.37
CA THR A 110 11.15 13.23 12.62
C THR A 110 10.92 12.49 11.31
N ASP A 111 11.74 12.73 10.29
CA ASP A 111 11.69 12.00 9.01
C ASP A 111 11.76 10.47 9.19
N LEU A 112 12.62 10.00 10.10
CA LEU A 112 12.74 8.58 10.43
C LEU A 112 11.45 8.05 11.05
N GLY A 113 10.86 8.76 12.02
CA GLY A 113 9.56 8.44 12.60
C GLY A 113 8.44 8.35 11.54
N MET A 114 8.37 9.34 10.65
CA MET A 114 7.42 9.35 9.54
C MET A 114 7.61 8.15 8.61
N ARG A 115 8.84 7.80 8.26
CA ARG A 115 9.09 6.61 7.42
C ARG A 115 8.78 5.30 8.13
N ARG A 116 9.11 5.20 9.41
CA ARG A 116 8.78 4.02 10.20
C ARG A 116 7.27 3.78 10.29
N LEU A 117 6.41 4.80 10.23
CA LEU A 117 4.97 4.59 10.18
C LEU A 117 4.55 3.68 9.02
N GLU A 118 5.13 3.91 7.83
CA GLU A 118 4.82 3.16 6.61
C GLU A 118 5.48 1.78 6.57
N MET A 119 6.66 1.65 7.18
CA MET A 119 7.41 0.38 7.21
C MET A 119 6.61 -0.74 7.90
N PRO A 120 6.80 -2.01 7.49
CA PRO A 120 6.13 -3.12 8.15
C PRO A 120 6.64 -3.30 9.59
N VAL A 121 5.79 -3.82 10.48
CA VAL A 121 6.13 -4.02 11.90
C VAL A 121 7.35 -4.91 12.09
N ARG A 122 7.53 -5.95 11.25
CA ARG A 122 8.71 -6.83 11.27
C ARG A 122 10.05 -6.10 11.00
N CYS A 123 9.97 -4.88 10.48
CA CYS A 123 11.09 -3.98 10.19
C CYS A 123 11.10 -2.77 11.14
N ASN A 124 10.56 -2.92 12.36
CA ASN A 124 10.44 -1.87 13.38
C ASN A 124 9.57 -0.68 12.98
N GLY A 125 8.60 -0.92 12.09
CA GLY A 125 7.64 0.09 11.62
C GLY A 125 6.26 0.02 12.27
N GLY A 126 5.31 0.79 11.74
CA GLY A 126 3.90 0.84 12.15
C GLY A 126 2.97 -0.02 11.28
N GLY A 127 3.34 -0.21 10.02
CA GLY A 127 2.56 -0.95 9.03
C GLY A 127 1.40 -0.17 8.42
N PHE A 128 1.45 1.18 8.42
CA PHE A 128 0.48 2.05 7.76
C PHE A 128 0.90 2.27 6.30
N ARG A 129 0.57 1.31 5.44
CA ARG A 129 1.08 1.29 4.06
C ARG A 129 0.31 2.26 3.18
N SER A 130 1.01 3.21 2.57
CA SER A 130 0.45 4.11 1.55
C SER A 130 -0.24 3.34 0.43
N CYS A 131 -1.50 3.69 0.18
CA CYS A 131 -2.31 3.28 -0.96
C CYS A 131 -1.65 3.72 -2.26
N ASP A 132 -1.15 4.96 -2.31
CA ASP A 132 -0.52 5.53 -3.51
C ASP A 132 0.74 4.76 -3.90
N ARG A 133 1.59 4.41 -2.92
CA ARG A 133 2.80 3.61 -3.16
C ARG A 133 2.49 2.16 -3.54
N ARG A 134 1.41 1.57 -3.00
CA ARG A 134 1.10 0.13 -3.20
C ARG A 134 0.18 -0.17 -4.37
N GLN A 135 -0.50 0.83 -4.95
CA GLN A 135 -1.50 0.62 -6.01
C GLN A 135 -0.94 -0.17 -7.20
N ALA A 136 0.30 0.12 -7.61
CA ALA A 136 0.97 -0.58 -8.71
C ALA A 136 1.16 -2.07 -8.40
N VAL A 137 1.63 -2.40 -7.19
CA VAL A 137 1.85 -3.79 -6.76
C VAL A 137 0.52 -4.55 -6.62
N GLN A 138 -0.53 -3.88 -6.14
CA GLN A 138 -1.87 -4.45 -6.05
C GLN A 138 -2.43 -4.78 -7.44
N TYR A 139 -2.29 -3.84 -8.38
CA TYR A 139 -2.75 -3.99 -9.75
C TYR A 139 -2.03 -5.12 -10.50
N VAL A 140 -0.69 -5.10 -10.52
CA VAL A 140 0.13 -6.14 -11.16
C VAL A 140 -0.16 -7.50 -10.54
N GLY A 141 -0.21 -7.58 -9.21
CA GLY A 141 -0.45 -8.85 -8.53
C GLY A 141 -1.82 -9.44 -8.84
N ASN A 142 -2.85 -8.60 -8.99
CA ASN A 142 -4.18 -9.05 -9.41
C ASN A 142 -4.17 -9.52 -10.86
N LEU A 143 -3.57 -8.77 -11.79
CA LEU A 143 -3.51 -9.17 -13.19
C LEU A 143 -2.72 -10.46 -13.41
N ALA A 144 -1.53 -10.58 -12.82
CA ALA A 144 -0.67 -11.74 -12.96
C ALA A 144 -1.30 -13.03 -12.41
N HIS A 145 -2.28 -12.92 -11.50
CA HIS A 145 -3.06 -14.06 -11.01
C HIS A 145 -4.36 -14.27 -11.77
N GLY A 146 -5.08 -13.19 -12.07
CA GLY A 146 -6.41 -13.22 -12.66
C GLY A 146 -6.42 -13.49 -14.16
N ALA A 147 -5.59 -12.78 -14.94
CA ALA A 147 -5.61 -12.87 -16.41
C ALA A 147 -5.29 -14.30 -16.91
N PRO A 148 -4.29 -15.03 -16.37
CA PRO A 148 -4.02 -16.39 -16.82
C PRO A 148 -5.16 -17.38 -16.55
N GLN A 149 -6.09 -17.06 -15.65
CA GLN A 149 -7.26 -17.92 -15.36
C GLN A 149 -8.41 -17.68 -16.33
N LEU A 150 -8.33 -16.66 -17.19
CA LEU A 150 -9.38 -16.37 -18.16
C LEU A 150 -9.25 -17.27 -19.40
N LEU A 151 -8.02 -17.53 -19.85
CA LEU A 151 -7.74 -18.32 -21.05
C LEU A 151 -7.31 -19.74 -20.72
N ASP A 152 -7.62 -20.67 -21.63
CA ASP A 152 -6.94 -21.96 -21.70
C ASP A 152 -5.42 -21.73 -21.84
N ARG A 153 -4.62 -22.56 -21.19
CA ARG A 153 -3.16 -22.46 -21.22
C ARG A 153 -2.50 -23.82 -21.08
N ALA A 154 -1.36 -24.02 -21.72
CA ALA A 154 -0.55 -25.22 -21.58
C ALA A 154 0.37 -25.16 -20.35
N ASP A 155 0.50 -26.25 -19.60
CA ASP A 155 1.57 -26.45 -18.61
C ASP A 155 2.88 -26.91 -19.26
N THR A 156 3.91 -27.18 -18.44
CA THR A 156 5.24 -27.61 -18.91
C THR A 156 5.23 -28.95 -19.64
N ASP A 157 4.21 -29.78 -19.42
CA ASP A 157 4.07 -31.10 -20.03
C ASP A 157 3.19 -31.05 -21.29
N GLY A 158 2.71 -29.86 -21.67
CA GLY A 158 1.80 -29.66 -22.80
C GLY A 158 0.33 -29.98 -22.48
N ASN A 159 -0.02 -30.21 -21.21
CA ASN A 159 -1.41 -30.42 -20.84
C ASN A 159 -2.15 -29.08 -20.85
N VAL A 160 -3.35 -29.07 -21.44
CA VAL A 160 -4.22 -27.90 -21.45
C VAL A 160 -4.92 -27.77 -20.10
N ILE A 161 -4.72 -26.63 -19.46
CA ILE A 161 -5.46 -26.20 -18.28
C ILE A 161 -6.60 -25.28 -18.78
N PRO A 162 -7.87 -25.65 -18.59
CA PRO A 162 -8.98 -24.85 -19.08
C PRO A 162 -9.12 -23.53 -18.31
N GLY A 163 -9.33 -22.46 -19.06
CA GLY A 163 -9.65 -21.12 -18.57
C GLY A 163 -11.13 -20.98 -18.22
N ARG A 164 -11.45 -19.95 -17.45
CA ARG A 164 -12.83 -19.65 -17.04
C ARG A 164 -13.64 -18.95 -18.12
N MET A 165 -12.99 -18.28 -19.07
CA MET A 165 -13.61 -17.46 -20.11
C MET A 165 -12.78 -17.50 -21.40
N HIS A 166 -12.48 -18.70 -21.91
CA HIS A 166 -11.72 -18.85 -23.16
C HIS A 166 -12.62 -18.52 -24.37
N ILE A 167 -12.75 -17.22 -24.65
CA ILE A 167 -13.61 -16.66 -25.71
C ILE A 167 -12.78 -15.84 -26.72
N PRO A 168 -13.19 -15.76 -28.00
CA PRO A 168 -12.41 -15.10 -29.05
C PRO A 168 -11.97 -13.68 -28.73
N ALA A 169 -12.84 -12.88 -28.09
CA ALA A 169 -12.51 -11.50 -27.72
C ALA A 169 -11.36 -11.40 -26.70
N LEU A 170 -11.31 -12.30 -25.71
CA LEU A 170 -10.23 -12.31 -24.72
C LEU A 170 -8.94 -12.91 -25.30
N ILE A 171 -9.06 -13.90 -26.18
CA ILE A 171 -7.92 -14.47 -26.92
C ILE A 171 -7.29 -13.39 -27.80
N GLN A 172 -8.08 -12.65 -28.58
CA GLN A 172 -7.58 -11.54 -29.40
C GLN A 172 -6.90 -10.47 -28.55
N HIS A 173 -7.43 -10.21 -27.36
CA HIS A 173 -6.95 -9.17 -26.46
C HIS A 173 -5.63 -9.53 -25.76
N PHE A 174 -5.56 -10.71 -25.13
CA PHE A 174 -4.37 -11.14 -24.38
C PHE A 174 -3.36 -11.89 -25.23
N GLY A 175 -3.78 -12.54 -26.32
CA GLY A 175 -2.99 -13.48 -27.12
C GLY A 175 -3.28 -14.93 -26.70
N GLU A 176 -3.39 -15.83 -27.68
CA GLU A 176 -3.77 -17.25 -27.48
C GLU A 176 -2.80 -17.99 -26.57
N ASP A 177 -1.49 -17.83 -26.82
CA ASP A 177 -0.43 -18.55 -26.10
C ASP A 177 0.22 -17.74 -24.98
N SER A 178 -0.32 -16.56 -24.66
CA SER A 178 0.31 -15.59 -23.76
C SER A 178 0.52 -16.10 -22.33
N PHE A 179 -0.15 -17.17 -21.91
CA PHE A 179 0.01 -17.73 -20.57
C PHE A 179 0.42 -19.20 -20.55
N ASN A 180 0.87 -19.74 -21.67
CA ASN A 180 1.47 -21.08 -21.73
C ASN A 180 2.78 -21.13 -20.91
N THR A 181 3.17 -22.31 -20.44
CA THR A 181 4.45 -22.51 -19.74
C THR A 181 5.33 -23.47 -20.54
N PRO A 182 6.62 -23.17 -20.77
CA PRO A 182 7.35 -21.97 -20.37
C PRO A 182 7.02 -20.75 -21.24
N ASN A 183 6.87 -19.58 -20.62
CA ASN A 183 6.76 -18.30 -21.33
C ASN A 183 7.50 -17.19 -20.58
N THR A 184 8.41 -16.51 -21.28
CA THR A 184 9.27 -15.47 -20.72
C THR A 184 8.74 -14.04 -20.90
N ALA A 185 7.60 -13.88 -21.57
CA ALA A 185 6.98 -12.58 -21.86
C ALA A 185 5.43 -12.65 -21.91
N PRO A 186 4.74 -13.00 -20.81
CA PRO A 186 3.28 -13.20 -20.81
C PRO A 186 2.43 -11.99 -21.23
N TRP A 187 3.00 -10.79 -21.15
CA TRP A 187 2.31 -9.55 -21.51
C TRP A 187 2.69 -9.01 -22.89
N ALA A 188 3.58 -9.67 -23.65
CA ALA A 188 4.09 -9.12 -24.90
C ALA A 188 2.97 -8.75 -25.89
N HIS A 189 2.05 -9.70 -26.16
CA HIS A 189 0.98 -9.49 -27.13
C HIS A 189 0.10 -8.28 -26.80
N ILE A 190 -0.38 -8.17 -25.55
CA ILE A 190 -1.23 -7.03 -25.15
C ILE A 190 -0.46 -5.71 -25.17
N LEU A 191 0.84 -5.72 -24.83
CA LEU A 191 1.68 -4.53 -24.85
C LEU A 191 1.99 -4.03 -26.26
N GLU A 192 2.07 -4.93 -27.24
CA GLU A 192 2.35 -4.63 -28.66
C GLU A 192 1.08 -4.25 -29.44
N ASN A 193 -0.05 -4.91 -29.14
CA ASN A 193 -1.25 -4.83 -29.95
C ASN A 193 -2.38 -4.00 -29.31
N SER A 194 -2.21 -3.52 -28.08
CA SER A 194 -3.22 -2.73 -27.36
C SER A 194 -2.65 -1.44 -26.78
N THR A 195 -3.43 -0.36 -26.88
CA THR A 195 -3.22 0.91 -26.17
C THR A 195 -4.28 1.14 -25.10
N ASP A 196 -4.99 0.08 -24.72
CA ASP A 196 -6.10 0.14 -23.77
C ASP A 196 -5.63 0.40 -22.32
N GLY A 197 -6.61 0.40 -21.41
CA GLY A 197 -6.38 0.64 -19.99
C GLY A 197 -5.46 -0.39 -19.34
N ILE A 198 -5.46 -1.65 -19.79
CA ILE A 198 -4.62 -2.70 -19.22
C ILE A 198 -3.17 -2.54 -19.65
N ALA A 199 -2.89 -2.40 -20.95
CA ALA A 199 -1.54 -2.20 -21.46
C ALA A 199 -0.90 -0.93 -20.84
N THR A 200 -1.66 0.17 -20.80
CA THR A 200 -1.23 1.42 -20.16
C THR A 200 -0.98 1.25 -18.66
N GLY A 201 -1.91 0.56 -17.97
CA GLY A 201 -1.80 0.28 -16.54
C GLY A 201 -0.58 -0.57 -16.18
N LEU A 202 -0.27 -1.59 -17.00
CA LEU A 202 0.92 -2.44 -16.82
C LEU A 202 2.21 -1.63 -16.96
N ARG A 203 2.33 -0.79 -18.00
CA ARG A 203 3.50 0.07 -18.20
C ARG A 203 3.71 1.03 -17.03
N GLN A 204 2.65 1.70 -16.59
CA GLN A 204 2.72 2.61 -15.45
C GLN A 204 3.06 1.88 -14.16
N ALA A 205 2.38 0.77 -13.87
CA ALA A 205 2.62 0.00 -12.66
C ALA A 205 4.05 -0.56 -12.61
N SER A 206 4.54 -1.10 -13.72
CA SER A 206 5.92 -1.58 -13.85
C SER A 206 6.90 -0.45 -13.56
N SER A 207 6.75 0.70 -14.23
CA SER A 207 7.62 1.87 -14.01
C SER A 207 7.59 2.37 -12.57
N GLN A 208 6.41 2.42 -11.93
CA GLN A 208 6.29 2.82 -10.53
C GLN A 208 6.98 1.84 -9.58
N ILE A 209 6.77 0.53 -9.77
CA ILE A 209 7.40 -0.52 -8.95
C ILE A 209 8.93 -0.45 -9.08
N THR A 210 9.44 -0.37 -10.31
CA THR A 210 10.87 -0.29 -10.61
C THR A 210 11.47 0.94 -9.94
N LYS A 211 10.87 2.12 -10.12
CA LYS A 211 11.36 3.36 -9.50
C LYS A 211 11.41 3.26 -7.98
N ILE A 212 10.33 2.78 -7.34
CA ILE A 212 10.27 2.62 -5.88
C ILE A 212 11.38 1.69 -5.38
N PHE A 213 11.68 0.62 -6.12
CA PHE A 213 12.75 -0.30 -5.74
C PHE A 213 14.13 0.32 -5.95
N GLU A 214 14.36 0.96 -7.09
CA GLU A 214 15.64 1.62 -7.43
C GLU A 214 16.00 2.73 -6.44
N ASP A 215 15.02 3.50 -5.95
CA ASP A 215 15.22 4.56 -4.96
C ASP A 215 15.86 4.04 -3.65
N VAL A 216 15.71 2.76 -3.34
CA VAL A 216 16.23 2.13 -2.11
C VAL A 216 17.21 0.98 -2.40
N ALA A 217 17.51 0.69 -3.66
CA ALA A 217 18.34 -0.43 -4.05
C ALA A 217 19.77 -0.27 -3.52
N ILE A 218 20.35 -1.38 -3.06
CA ILE A 218 21.74 -1.43 -2.61
C ILE A 218 22.45 -2.49 -3.43
N ASP A 219 23.49 -2.07 -4.16
CA ASP A 219 24.30 -2.96 -5.00
C ASP A 219 24.82 -4.16 -4.20
N GLY A 220 24.72 -5.34 -4.81
CA GLY A 220 25.14 -6.61 -4.20
C GLY A 220 24.18 -7.17 -3.15
N MET A 221 23.07 -6.50 -2.83
CA MET A 221 22.07 -6.99 -1.86
C MET A 221 20.84 -7.66 -2.49
N TYR A 222 20.78 -7.75 -3.82
CA TYR A 222 19.73 -8.42 -4.59
C TYR A 222 20.32 -9.09 -5.83
N ASP A 223 19.63 -10.10 -6.34
CA ASP A 223 19.92 -10.74 -7.62
C ASP A 223 19.01 -10.12 -8.69
N PRO A 224 19.55 -9.32 -9.64
CA PRO A 224 18.75 -8.69 -10.69
C PRO A 224 17.92 -9.69 -11.50
N ALA A 225 18.42 -10.90 -11.72
CA ALA A 225 17.72 -11.93 -12.49
C ALA A 225 16.49 -12.49 -11.76
N LYS A 226 16.46 -12.40 -10.43
CA LYS A 226 15.36 -12.90 -9.57
C LYS A 226 14.50 -11.79 -8.97
N CYS A 227 14.89 -10.53 -9.13
CA CYS A 227 14.18 -9.39 -8.58
C CYS A 227 12.92 -9.12 -9.41
N LEU A 228 11.74 -9.40 -8.84
CA LEU A 228 10.46 -9.21 -9.54
C LEU A 228 10.19 -7.72 -9.82
N ALA A 229 10.68 -6.82 -8.95
CA ALA A 229 10.47 -5.39 -9.09
C ALA A 229 11.28 -4.74 -10.25
N LEU A 230 12.34 -5.40 -10.72
CA LEU A 230 13.22 -4.92 -11.80
C LEU A 230 12.98 -5.65 -13.12
N GLN A 231 11.89 -6.40 -13.21
CA GLN A 231 11.56 -7.13 -14.41
C GLN A 231 11.07 -6.21 -15.53
N ASP A 232 11.37 -6.61 -16.76
CA ASP A 232 10.78 -5.97 -17.93
C ASP A 232 9.24 -6.04 -17.88
N VAL A 233 8.58 -5.01 -18.38
CA VAL A 233 7.12 -4.89 -18.37
C VAL A 233 6.43 -6.08 -19.03
N THR A 234 7.06 -6.72 -20.03
CA THR A 234 6.51 -7.91 -20.70
C THR A 234 6.40 -9.13 -19.79
N ARG A 235 7.09 -9.14 -18.64
CA ARG A 235 7.12 -10.25 -17.69
C ARG A 235 6.82 -9.86 -16.23
N ILE A 236 6.44 -8.61 -15.97
CA ILE A 236 6.19 -8.13 -14.61
C ILE A 236 5.21 -9.06 -13.86
N GLY A 237 5.64 -9.57 -12.70
CA GLY A 237 4.87 -10.51 -11.89
C GLY A 237 5.14 -12.00 -12.17
N PHE A 238 6.05 -12.33 -13.10
CA PHE A 238 6.44 -13.70 -13.45
C PHE A 238 7.95 -13.88 -13.36
N HIS A 239 8.42 -15.01 -12.85
CA HIS A 239 9.83 -15.38 -12.87
C HIS A 239 10.35 -15.61 -14.30
N HIS A 240 11.68 -15.68 -14.44
CA HIS A 240 12.33 -15.83 -15.76
C HIS A 240 12.01 -17.18 -16.45
N ASP A 241 11.58 -18.18 -15.68
CA ASP A 241 11.12 -19.49 -16.19
C ASP A 241 9.62 -19.50 -16.56
N GLY A 242 8.93 -18.36 -16.44
CA GLY A 242 7.49 -18.21 -16.67
C GLY A 242 6.62 -18.64 -15.49
N THR A 243 7.22 -19.16 -14.40
CA THR A 243 6.48 -19.44 -13.18
C THR A 243 6.13 -18.15 -12.45
N ARG A 244 5.25 -18.22 -11.45
CA ARG A 244 4.87 -17.07 -10.62
C ARG A 244 4.83 -17.44 -9.15
N PRO A 245 5.11 -16.50 -8.23
CA PRO A 245 4.89 -16.71 -6.81
C PRO A 245 3.43 -17.05 -6.49
N ALA A 246 3.22 -17.76 -5.39
CA ALA A 246 1.88 -18.06 -4.86
C ALA A 246 1.03 -16.78 -4.65
N SER A 247 1.67 -15.67 -4.27
CA SER A 247 1.07 -14.34 -4.27
C SER A 247 2.08 -13.33 -4.82
N VAL A 248 1.80 -12.80 -6.01
CA VAL A 248 2.66 -11.83 -6.69
C VAL A 248 2.69 -10.51 -5.90
N THR A 249 1.52 -10.06 -5.41
CA THR A 249 1.42 -8.90 -4.53
C THR A 249 2.33 -9.06 -3.31
N HIS A 250 2.24 -10.19 -2.61
CA HIS A 250 3.05 -10.42 -1.42
C HIS A 250 4.55 -10.43 -1.73
N ALA A 251 4.96 -11.14 -2.80
CA ALA A 251 6.36 -11.24 -3.18
C ALA A 251 6.96 -9.86 -3.55
N LEU A 252 6.26 -9.08 -4.36
CA LEU A 252 6.67 -7.71 -4.72
C LEU A 252 6.74 -6.79 -3.49
N THR A 253 5.69 -6.79 -2.65
CA THR A 253 5.68 -6.01 -1.41
C THR A 253 6.84 -6.40 -0.50
N GLN A 254 7.11 -7.70 -0.33
CA GLN A 254 8.19 -8.17 0.53
C GLN A 254 9.57 -7.76 -0.01
N GLN A 255 9.78 -7.82 -1.33
CA GLN A 255 11.05 -7.40 -1.94
C GLN A 255 11.31 -5.90 -1.71
N VAL A 256 10.33 -5.05 -2.00
CA VAL A 256 10.44 -3.59 -1.79
C VAL A 256 10.65 -3.27 -0.31
N GLU A 257 9.78 -3.77 0.58
CA GLU A 257 9.87 -3.47 2.02
C GLU A 257 11.19 -3.96 2.65
N THR A 258 11.73 -5.08 2.18
CA THR A 258 13.00 -5.63 2.69
C THR A 258 14.18 -4.77 2.24
N MET A 259 14.17 -4.31 0.99
CA MET A 259 15.23 -3.44 0.47
C MET A 259 15.18 -2.06 1.15
N GLU A 260 14.00 -1.46 1.27
CA GLU A 260 13.78 -0.20 1.99
C GLU A 260 14.24 -0.30 3.44
N HIS A 261 14.01 -1.43 4.12
CA HIS A 261 14.51 -1.63 5.48
C HIS A 261 16.04 -1.67 5.55
N ARG A 262 16.70 -2.39 4.64
CA ARG A 262 18.16 -2.44 4.59
C ARG A 262 18.78 -1.07 4.31
N TRP A 263 18.14 -0.31 3.42
CA TRP A 263 18.51 1.07 3.12
C TRP A 263 18.43 1.95 4.38
N TRP A 264 17.29 1.92 5.08
CA TRP A 264 17.14 2.67 6.34
C TRP A 264 18.11 2.21 7.43
N GLN A 265 18.43 0.93 7.53
CA GLN A 265 19.45 0.45 8.47
C GLN A 265 20.83 1.08 8.18
N ARG A 266 21.19 1.26 6.91
CA ARG A 266 22.43 1.96 6.52
C ARG A 266 22.36 3.44 6.86
N GLU A 267 21.26 4.10 6.55
CA GLU A 267 21.08 5.53 6.84
C GLU A 267 21.10 5.81 8.35
N VAL A 268 20.41 5.02 9.15
CA VAL A 268 20.36 5.17 10.61
C VAL A 268 21.75 5.01 11.24
N ARG A 269 22.59 4.10 10.74
CA ARG A 269 23.97 3.93 11.23
C ARG A 269 24.82 5.20 11.03
N ASN A 270 24.54 5.98 9.99
CA ASN A 270 25.23 7.23 9.67
C ASN A 270 24.69 8.43 10.48
N MET A 271 23.53 8.30 11.14
CA MET A 271 22.98 9.38 11.97
C MET A 271 23.79 9.57 13.26
N PRO A 272 23.84 10.77 13.87
CA PRO A 272 24.49 10.96 15.16
C PRO A 272 23.93 10.03 16.24
N THR A 273 24.81 9.42 17.05
CA THR A 273 24.42 8.57 18.19
C THR A 273 23.74 9.34 19.31
N SER A 274 23.63 10.67 19.27
CA SER A 274 22.85 11.44 20.26
C SER A 274 21.37 11.58 19.87
N ARG A 275 20.99 11.18 18.65
CA ARG A 275 19.62 11.31 18.17
C ARG A 275 18.70 10.25 18.79
N TYR A 276 17.59 10.69 19.36
CA TYR A 276 16.63 9.81 20.01
C TYR A 276 15.83 8.95 19.03
N ASP A 277 15.54 9.44 17.83
CA ASP A 277 14.86 8.65 16.80
C ASP A 277 15.72 7.50 16.28
N ARG A 278 17.04 7.71 16.18
CA ARG A 278 18.02 6.64 15.98
C ARG A 278 17.94 5.61 17.12
N TRP A 279 18.01 6.04 18.38
CA TRP A 279 17.94 5.13 19.53
C TRP A 279 16.66 4.31 19.52
N ALA A 280 15.53 4.96 19.27
CA ALA A 280 14.24 4.28 19.20
C ALA A 280 14.21 3.23 18.08
N PHE A 281 14.85 3.47 16.95
CA PHE A 281 14.95 2.49 15.86
C PHE A 281 15.87 1.30 16.22
N GLU A 282 17.05 1.58 16.77
CA GLU A 282 18.05 0.56 17.11
C GLU A 282 17.62 -0.31 18.31
N CYS A 283 16.88 0.24 19.26
CA CYS A 283 16.38 -0.47 20.44
C CYS A 283 15.04 -1.18 20.22
N CYS A 284 14.43 -1.07 19.03
CA CYS A 284 13.17 -1.77 18.76
C CYS A 284 13.38 -3.27 18.55
N ASP A 285 12.64 -4.07 19.31
CA ASP A 285 12.63 -5.52 19.27
C ASP A 285 11.20 -6.08 19.19
N LYS A 286 11.05 -7.40 19.32
CA LYS A 286 9.75 -8.07 19.25
C LYS A 286 8.80 -7.68 20.41
N ILE A 287 9.35 -7.28 21.56
CA ILE A 287 8.58 -6.86 22.73
C ILE A 287 8.09 -5.43 22.50
N SER A 288 8.96 -4.52 22.07
CA SER A 288 8.54 -3.14 21.78
C SER A 288 7.52 -3.08 20.65
N GLN A 289 7.60 -3.97 19.66
CA GLN A 289 6.59 -4.11 18.60
C GLN A 289 5.17 -4.43 19.14
N GLN A 290 5.03 -4.94 20.37
CA GLN A 290 3.70 -5.17 20.95
C GLN A 290 2.90 -3.87 21.12
N VAL A 291 3.56 -2.71 21.22
CA VAL A 291 2.85 -1.42 21.30
C VAL A 291 1.96 -1.16 20.07
N VAL A 292 2.36 -1.66 18.90
CA VAL A 292 1.60 -1.51 17.64
C VAL A 292 0.75 -2.73 17.28
N LEU A 293 0.81 -3.82 18.07
CA LEU A 293 0.15 -5.10 17.79
C LEU A 293 -0.89 -5.51 18.84
N ALA A 294 -0.62 -5.23 20.11
CA ALA A 294 -1.38 -5.79 21.23
C ALA A 294 -2.78 -5.19 21.28
N ALA A 295 -3.78 -6.04 21.09
CA ALA A 295 -5.17 -5.66 21.29
C ALA A 295 -5.49 -5.56 22.79
N PRO A 296 -6.24 -4.52 23.22
CA PRO A 296 -6.68 -4.41 24.60
C PRO A 296 -7.56 -5.61 24.96
N ASN A 297 -7.32 -6.20 26.12
CA ASN A 297 -8.10 -7.33 26.62
C ASN A 297 -8.21 -7.29 28.16
N ALA A 298 -8.89 -8.28 28.74
CA ALA A 298 -9.11 -8.35 30.19
C ALA A 298 -7.81 -8.49 31.01
N MET A 299 -6.73 -9.01 30.43
CA MET A 299 -5.44 -9.14 31.10
C MET A 299 -4.64 -7.83 31.08
N GLY A 300 -4.97 -6.89 30.19
CA GLY A 300 -4.30 -5.60 30.14
C GLY A 300 -4.62 -4.79 28.90
N HIS A 301 -4.61 -3.47 29.09
CA HIS A 301 -4.63 -2.45 28.06
C HIS A 301 -3.86 -1.24 28.58
N MET A 302 -3.41 -0.37 27.67
CA MET A 302 -2.85 0.92 28.05
C MET A 302 -3.99 1.92 28.16
N ASN A 303 -3.97 2.78 29.19
CA ASN A 303 -4.87 3.92 29.17
C ASN A 303 -4.51 4.86 28.00
N ASN A 304 -5.38 5.82 27.71
CA ASN A 304 -5.19 6.68 26.55
C ASN A 304 -3.87 7.45 26.58
N GLU A 305 -3.42 7.96 27.73
CA GLU A 305 -2.19 8.75 27.84
C GLU A 305 -0.94 7.87 27.72
N GLU A 306 -0.93 6.73 28.40
CA GLU A 306 0.12 5.72 28.33
C GLU A 306 0.32 5.22 26.90
N PHE A 307 -0.77 4.97 26.18
CA PHE A 307 -0.72 4.52 24.80
C PHE A 307 -0.03 5.54 23.90
N VAL A 308 -0.38 6.84 24.03
CA VAL A 308 0.28 7.85 23.20
C VAL A 308 1.75 7.97 23.56
N LEU A 309 2.11 7.95 24.85
CA LEU A 309 3.50 7.98 25.28
C LEU A 309 4.28 6.79 24.71
N ALA A 310 3.71 5.59 24.74
CA ALA A 310 4.35 4.40 24.22
C ALA A 310 4.52 4.45 22.69
N ILE A 311 3.51 4.88 21.95
CA ILE A 311 3.56 5.00 20.48
C ILE A 311 4.54 6.08 20.04
N THR A 312 4.49 7.27 20.63
CA THR A 312 5.39 8.37 20.27
C THR A 312 6.85 8.01 20.53
N ARG A 313 7.14 7.36 21.66
CA ARG A 313 8.49 6.84 21.96
C ARG A 313 8.90 5.73 21.01
N TYR A 314 8.00 4.80 20.68
CA TYR A 314 8.28 3.72 19.72
C TYR A 314 8.77 4.30 18.38
N PHE A 315 8.15 5.39 17.90
CA PHE A 315 8.54 6.07 16.66
C PHE A 315 9.62 7.16 16.84
N GLY A 316 10.25 7.27 18.02
CA GLY A 316 11.39 8.16 18.21
C GLY A 316 11.05 9.63 18.40
N GLN A 317 9.86 9.95 18.91
CA GLN A 317 9.45 11.33 19.20
C GLN A 317 9.76 11.70 20.66
N GLN A 318 10.58 12.73 20.87
CA GLN A 318 10.99 13.21 22.20
C GLN A 318 9.95 14.10 22.87
N ASN A 319 9.24 14.91 22.08
CA ASN A 319 8.39 15.98 22.59
C ASN A 319 6.95 15.50 22.73
N PHE A 320 6.55 15.18 23.96
CA PHE A 320 5.13 15.05 24.28
C PHE A 320 4.61 16.41 24.79
N PRO A 321 3.66 17.09 24.09
CA PRO A 321 3.19 18.41 24.51
C PRO A 321 2.37 18.42 25.81
N GLY A 322 2.08 17.27 26.42
CA GLY A 322 1.12 17.15 27.53
C GLY A 322 1.65 16.79 28.92
N LEU A 323 2.91 16.34 29.08
CA LEU A 323 3.35 15.69 30.33
C LEU A 323 4.67 16.19 30.94
N TRP A 324 5.29 17.23 30.40
CA TRP A 324 6.61 17.66 30.88
C TRP A 324 6.68 19.15 31.24
N ARG A 325 5.98 19.50 32.32
CA ARG A 325 6.41 20.57 33.25
C ARG A 325 6.88 19.91 34.55
N GLY A 326 7.96 19.16 34.46
CA GLY A 326 8.56 18.49 35.60
C GLY A 326 9.92 17.99 35.15
N SER A 327 10.93 18.82 35.31
CA SER A 327 12.34 18.49 35.12
C SER A 327 12.67 17.18 35.83
N ILE A 328 12.93 16.12 35.06
CA ILE A 328 13.78 15.02 35.52
C ILE A 328 15.20 15.43 35.13
N PRO A 329 16.11 15.61 36.09
CA PRO A 329 17.50 15.85 35.80
C PRO A 329 18.08 14.56 35.19
N TRP A 330 18.64 14.69 33.98
CA TRP A 330 19.69 13.79 33.52
C TRP A 330 21.03 14.38 33.94
#